data_AF-A0A2T0LJC0-F1
#
_entry.id   AF-A0A2T0LJC0-F1
#
_cell.length_a   1.000
_cell.length_b   1.000
_cell.length_c   1.000
_cell.angle_alpha   90.00
_cell.angle_beta   90.00
_cell.angle_gamma   90.00
#
_symmetry.space_group_name_H-M   'P 1'
#
loop_
_entity.id
_entity.type
_entity.pdbx_description
1 polymer ?
#
loop_
_entity_poly.entity_id
_entity_poly.type
_entity_poly.pdbx_seq_one_letter_code
_entity_poly.pdbx_strand_id
1 'polypeptide(L)'
;MRVFPHGNVVNFQASVREMFSADLERLLNRAIEGTSVLTGTIDADQGELRLYGRIRDVEIDEQGDRFAIRFRDMENQADREAVRSFEQLSISHEAHFDIEDPDRGTVRYSVYYVTFTGEDGEEETFFFAGENSASRPLDCVAAFWDQVRNVGRDTDFSSFGCASKFRPAGKR
;
A
#
# COMPACT_ATOMS: atom_id res chain seq x y z
N MET A 1 -3.61 -17.92 7.57
CA MET A 1 -4.30 -16.65 7.29
C MET A 1 -3.76 -15.60 8.23
N ARG A 2 -2.68 -14.95 7.78
CA ARG A 2 -2.08 -13.81 8.45
C ARG A 2 -2.93 -12.56 8.20
N VAL A 3 -3.08 -11.75 9.23
CA VAL A 3 -3.64 -10.39 9.14
C VAL A 3 -2.54 -9.38 9.37
N PHE A 4 -2.62 -8.25 8.69
CA PHE A 4 -1.72 -7.11 8.86
C PHE A 4 -2.52 -5.81 8.78
N PRO A 5 -2.00 -4.69 9.33
CA PRO A 5 -2.68 -3.41 9.24
C PRO A 5 -2.79 -2.91 7.81
N HIS A 6 -3.93 -2.29 7.53
CA HIS A 6 -4.13 -1.50 6.34
C HIS A 6 -4.65 -0.11 6.70
N GLY A 7 -3.84 0.91 6.41
CA GLY A 7 -4.21 2.30 6.59
C GLY A 7 -4.98 2.81 5.37
N ASN A 8 -6.20 3.28 5.56
CA ASN A 8 -6.97 4.01 4.56
C ASN A 8 -6.96 5.50 4.92
N VAL A 9 -6.51 6.34 4.00
CA VAL A 9 -6.50 7.79 4.16
C VAL A 9 -7.29 8.45 3.03
N VAL A 10 -8.34 9.17 3.39
CA VAL A 10 -9.23 9.88 2.47
C VAL A 10 -9.27 11.35 2.88
N ASN A 11 -8.70 12.26 2.08
CA ASN A 11 -8.67 13.70 2.37
C ASN A 11 -8.29 13.97 3.84
N PHE A 12 -7.15 13.42 4.28
CA PHE A 12 -6.62 13.55 5.65
C PHE A 12 -7.39 12.84 6.76
N GLN A 13 -8.51 12.16 6.44
CA GLN A 13 -9.19 11.28 7.39
C GLN A 13 -8.56 9.89 7.32
N ALA A 14 -7.97 9.45 8.43
CA ALA A 14 -7.30 8.18 8.53
C ALA A 14 -8.17 7.14 9.25
N SER A 15 -8.15 5.91 8.76
CA SER A 15 -8.68 4.74 9.43
C SER A 15 -7.73 3.56 9.24
N VAL A 16 -7.74 2.62 10.18
CA VAL A 16 -6.93 1.40 10.12
C VAL A 16 -7.86 0.21 10.26
N ARG A 17 -7.68 -0.79 9.39
CA ARG A 17 -8.43 -2.05 9.43
C ARG A 17 -7.50 -3.25 9.30
N GLU A 18 -8.03 -4.41 9.67
CA GLU A 18 -7.43 -5.70 9.33
C GLU A 18 -7.43 -5.87 7.81
N MET A 19 -6.33 -6.40 7.27
CA MET A 19 -6.20 -6.76 5.87
C MET A 19 -5.70 -8.20 5.74
N PHE A 20 -6.29 -8.91 4.78
CA PHE A 20 -5.93 -10.27 4.38
C PHE A 20 -5.18 -10.23 3.05
N SER A 21 -4.29 -11.19 2.82
CA SER A 21 -3.52 -11.37 1.58
C SER A 21 -4.42 -11.31 0.33
N ALA A 22 -5.47 -12.12 0.28
CA ALA A 22 -6.40 -12.17 -0.84
C ALA A 22 -7.16 -10.86 -1.09
N ASP A 23 -7.46 -10.10 -0.02
CA ASP A 23 -8.13 -8.81 -0.15
C ASP A 23 -7.19 -7.73 -0.68
N LEU A 24 -5.93 -7.73 -0.24
CA LEU A 24 -4.89 -6.85 -0.76
C LEU A 24 -4.59 -7.13 -2.24
N GLU A 25 -4.42 -8.40 -2.62
CA GLU A 25 -4.20 -8.79 -4.01
C GLU A 25 -5.34 -8.31 -4.91
N ARG A 26 -6.59 -8.52 -4.48
CA ARG A 26 -7.77 -8.07 -5.21
C ARG A 26 -7.85 -6.54 -5.28
N LEU A 27 -7.47 -5.83 -4.21
CA LEU A 27 -7.43 -4.37 -4.19
C LEU A 27 -6.44 -3.83 -5.22
N LEU A 28 -5.20 -4.33 -5.18
CA LEU A 28 -4.13 -3.89 -6.09
C LEU A 28 -4.46 -4.22 -7.54
N ASN A 29 -4.90 -5.44 -7.84
CA ASN A 29 -5.25 -5.82 -9.21
C ASN A 29 -6.45 -5.04 -9.77
N ARG A 30 -7.44 -4.69 -8.94
CA ARG A 30 -8.52 -3.77 -9.35
C ARG A 30 -8.02 -2.37 -9.66
N ALA A 31 -7.04 -1.87 -8.92
CA ALA A 31 -6.42 -0.58 -9.20
C ALA A 31 -5.61 -0.60 -10.50
N ILE A 32 -5.08 -1.76 -10.89
CA ILE A 32 -4.31 -1.97 -12.13
C ILE A 32 -5.22 -2.17 -13.34
N GLU A 33 -6.37 -2.82 -13.17
CA GLU A 33 -7.28 -3.20 -14.25
C GLU A 33 -7.73 -1.98 -15.10
N GLY A 34 -7.48 -2.04 -16.40
CA GLY A 34 -7.91 -1.03 -17.36
C GLY A 34 -7.17 0.32 -17.29
N THR A 35 -6.12 0.43 -16.48
CA THR A 35 -5.34 1.66 -16.33
C THR A 35 -3.83 1.43 -16.44
N SER A 36 -3.07 2.48 -16.75
CA SER A 36 -1.61 2.45 -16.66
C SER A 36 -1.20 2.84 -15.24
N VAL A 37 -0.57 1.92 -14.51
CA VAL A 37 -0.13 2.14 -13.12
C VAL A 37 1.39 2.08 -13.05
N LEU A 38 2.00 3.12 -12.50
CA LEU A 38 3.43 3.19 -12.21
C LEU A 38 3.73 2.44 -10.91
N THR A 39 4.89 1.77 -10.88
CA THR A 39 5.45 1.16 -9.68
C THR A 39 6.91 1.51 -9.51
N GLY A 40 7.32 1.52 -8.25
CA GLY A 40 8.68 1.71 -7.82
C GLY A 40 8.78 1.57 -6.32
N THR A 41 9.91 1.96 -5.75
CA THR A 41 10.09 2.03 -4.30
C THR A 41 10.25 3.46 -3.83
N ILE A 42 9.86 3.71 -2.58
CA ILE A 42 10.14 4.94 -1.85
C ILE A 42 11.12 4.64 -0.72
N ASP A 43 12.21 5.40 -0.69
CA ASP A 43 13.13 5.45 0.44
C ASP A 43 12.70 6.64 1.31
N ALA A 44 12.10 6.33 2.46
CA ALA A 44 11.55 7.34 3.35
C ALA A 44 12.65 8.15 4.06
N ASP A 45 13.82 7.55 4.30
CA ASP A 45 14.93 8.19 5.00
C ASP A 45 15.70 9.14 4.08
N GLN A 46 15.77 8.80 2.78
CA GLN A 46 16.45 9.61 1.77
C GLN A 46 15.49 10.51 0.98
N GLY A 47 14.18 10.31 1.09
CA GLY A 47 13.18 11.03 0.31
C GLY A 47 13.27 10.73 -1.20
N GLU A 48 13.78 9.56 -1.56
CA GLU A 48 14.04 9.17 -2.95
C GLU A 48 12.96 8.24 -3.48
N LEU A 49 12.48 8.52 -4.70
CA LEU A 49 11.63 7.62 -5.46
C LEU A 49 12.45 6.90 -6.52
N ARG A 50 12.44 5.57 -6.51
CA ARG A 50 13.03 4.73 -7.56
C ARG A 50 11.92 4.16 -8.41
N LEU A 51 11.74 4.72 -9.61
CA LEU A 51 10.73 4.26 -10.56
C LEU A 51 11.22 3.00 -11.30
N TYR A 52 10.40 1.95 -11.36
CA TYR A 52 10.74 0.72 -12.08
C TYR A 52 10.03 0.63 -13.42
N GLY A 53 8.71 0.81 -13.44
CA GLY A 53 7.92 0.32 -14.55
C GLY A 53 6.44 0.60 -14.48
N ARG A 54 5.73 0.05 -15.46
CA ARG A 54 4.26 -0.02 -15.49
C ARG A 54 3.80 -1.42 -15.08
N ILE A 55 2.90 -1.50 -14.13
CA ILE A 55 2.44 -2.77 -13.56
C ILE A 55 1.58 -3.53 -14.57
N ARG A 56 1.71 -4.85 -14.53
CA ARG A 56 0.83 -5.81 -15.20
C ARG A 56 -0.12 -6.47 -14.22
N ASP A 57 0.42 -7.01 -13.14
CA ASP A 57 -0.31 -7.71 -12.11
C ASP A 57 0.49 -7.77 -10.80
N VAL A 58 -0.22 -8.12 -9.74
CA VAL A 58 0.33 -8.49 -8.44
C VAL A 58 -0.18 -9.89 -8.08
N GLU A 59 0.70 -10.74 -7.59
CA GLU A 59 0.37 -12.08 -7.12
C GLU A 59 0.84 -12.25 -5.67
N ILE A 60 -0.04 -12.73 -4.79
CA ILE A 60 0.29 -12.99 -3.38
C ILE A 60 0.01 -14.48 -3.08
N ASP A 61 1.09 -15.25 -2.91
CA ASP A 61 1.05 -16.64 -2.47
C ASP A 61 1.47 -16.74 -0.99
N GLU A 62 0.49 -16.77 -0.10
CA GLU A 62 0.72 -16.91 1.36
C GLU A 62 1.32 -18.27 1.72
N GLN A 63 1.04 -19.35 0.96
CA GLN A 63 1.58 -20.67 1.27
C GLN A 63 3.01 -20.85 0.78
N GLY A 64 3.34 -20.22 -0.35
CA GLY A 64 4.68 -20.20 -0.93
C GLY A 64 5.56 -19.05 -0.45
N ASP A 65 5.11 -18.27 0.55
CA ASP A 65 5.79 -17.09 1.08
C ASP A 65 6.25 -16.08 0.00
N ARG A 66 5.34 -15.70 -0.89
CA ARG A 66 5.69 -14.90 -2.08
C ARG A 66 4.72 -13.75 -2.31
N PHE A 67 5.29 -12.56 -2.48
CA PHE A 67 4.63 -11.39 -3.04
C PHE A 67 5.37 -10.99 -4.31
N ALA A 68 4.70 -11.03 -5.46
CA ALA A 68 5.30 -10.73 -6.76
C ALA A 68 4.61 -9.54 -7.43
N ILE A 69 5.39 -8.55 -7.85
CA ILE A 69 4.94 -7.43 -8.69
C ILE A 69 5.52 -7.66 -10.08
N ARG A 70 4.67 -7.87 -11.08
CA ARG A 70 5.08 -7.97 -12.48
C ARG A 70 4.89 -6.65 -13.17
N PHE A 71 5.94 -6.16 -13.83
CA PHE A 71 5.91 -4.86 -14.47
C PHE A 71 6.74 -4.84 -15.75
N ARG A 72 6.38 -3.93 -16.65
CA ARG A 72 7.19 -3.59 -17.80
C ARG A 72 8.13 -2.45 -17.44
N ASP A 73 9.42 -2.70 -17.53
CA ASP A 73 10.50 -1.76 -17.24
C ASP A 73 10.41 -0.49 -18.11
N MET A 74 10.64 0.67 -17.52
CA MET A 74 10.54 1.95 -18.24
C MET A 74 11.65 2.15 -19.27
N GLU A 75 12.87 1.68 -18.99
CA GLU A 75 14.06 1.97 -19.79
C GLU A 75 14.16 1.02 -20.98
N ASN A 76 14.04 -0.28 -20.73
CA ASN A 76 14.30 -1.30 -21.75
C ASN A 76 13.05 -2.05 -22.23
N GLN A 77 11.87 -1.72 -21.68
CA GLN A 77 10.57 -2.31 -22.05
C GLN A 77 10.47 -3.83 -21.85
N ALA A 78 11.42 -4.43 -21.13
CA ALA A 78 11.38 -5.83 -20.76
C ALA A 78 10.39 -6.05 -19.62
N ASP A 79 9.74 -7.20 -19.64
CA ASP A 79 8.94 -7.65 -18.51
C ASP A 79 9.89 -8.12 -17.39
N ARG A 80 9.66 -7.61 -16.18
CA ARG A 80 10.42 -7.91 -14.97
C ARG A 80 9.48 -8.26 -13.83
N GLU A 81 10.05 -8.89 -12.81
CA GLU A 81 9.35 -9.25 -11.59
C GLU A 81 10.17 -8.78 -10.38
N ALA A 82 9.53 -8.09 -9.45
CA ALA A 82 10.05 -7.85 -8.11
C ALA A 82 9.37 -8.81 -7.14
N VAL A 83 10.17 -9.61 -6.44
CA VAL A 83 9.66 -10.63 -5.50
C VAL A 83 10.13 -10.31 -4.09
N ARG A 84 9.21 -10.37 -3.13
CA ARG A 84 9.47 -10.29 -1.70
C ARG A 84 8.82 -11.46 -0.97
N SER A 85 9.35 -11.75 0.22
CA SER A 85 8.72 -12.68 1.15
C SER A 85 7.38 -12.08 1.60
N PHE A 86 6.32 -12.88 1.58
CA PHE A 86 5.04 -12.46 2.11
C PHE A 86 5.13 -12.27 3.62
N GLU A 87 5.89 -13.07 4.36
CA GLU A 87 6.13 -12.95 5.81
C GLU A 87 6.70 -11.58 6.19
N GLN A 88 7.49 -10.97 5.31
CA GLN A 88 8.04 -9.63 5.50
C GLN A 88 7.02 -8.50 5.28
N LEU A 89 5.86 -8.76 4.67
CA LEU A 89 4.81 -7.75 4.46
C LEU A 89 4.32 -7.21 5.82
N SER A 90 4.60 -5.96 6.15
CA SER A 90 4.30 -5.40 7.47
C SER A 90 3.03 -4.56 7.48
N ILE A 91 2.83 -3.73 6.47
CA ILE A 91 1.67 -2.82 6.38
C ILE A 91 1.36 -2.50 4.92
N SER A 92 0.10 -2.19 4.65
CA SER A 92 -0.31 -1.57 3.39
C SER A 92 -1.07 -0.28 3.65
N HIS A 93 -1.08 0.62 2.67
CA HIS A 93 -1.84 1.85 2.72
C HIS A 93 -2.60 2.06 1.41
N GLU A 94 -3.79 2.64 1.51
CA GLU A 94 -4.48 3.27 0.39
C GLU A 94 -4.72 4.75 0.71
N ALA A 95 -4.22 5.62 -0.17
CA ALA A 95 -4.26 7.06 -0.01
C ALA A 95 -5.08 7.65 -1.15
N HIS A 96 -6.11 8.42 -0.81
CA HIS A 96 -6.99 9.07 -1.76
C HIS A 96 -7.15 10.55 -1.39
N PHE A 97 -6.64 11.44 -2.24
CA PHE A 97 -6.75 12.88 -2.03
C PHE A 97 -7.34 13.56 -3.25
N ASP A 98 -8.12 14.60 -3.00
CA ASP A 98 -8.53 15.56 -4.00
C ASP A 98 -7.38 16.54 -4.20
N ILE A 99 -6.79 16.55 -5.40
CA ILE A 99 -5.66 17.41 -5.74
C ILE A 99 -6.09 18.45 -6.78
N GLU A 100 -5.51 19.64 -6.70
CA GLU A 100 -5.61 20.63 -7.77
C GLU A 100 -4.62 20.29 -8.87
N ASP A 101 -5.13 19.77 -9.98
CA ASP A 101 -4.34 19.48 -11.17
C ASP A 101 -4.38 20.67 -12.14
N PRO A 102 -3.22 21.16 -12.62
CA PRO A 102 -3.16 22.34 -13.48
C PRO A 102 -3.89 22.16 -14.82
N ASP A 103 -3.98 20.93 -15.33
CA ASP A 103 -4.54 20.64 -16.65
C ASP A 103 -5.98 20.12 -16.57
N ARG A 104 -6.39 19.59 -15.41
CA ARG A 104 -7.66 18.85 -15.23
C ARG A 104 -8.58 19.44 -14.16
N GLY A 105 -8.12 20.44 -13.41
CA GLY A 105 -8.84 20.96 -12.25
C GLY A 105 -8.77 20.00 -11.06
N THR A 106 -9.77 20.03 -10.19
CA THR A 106 -9.78 19.13 -9.02
C THR A 106 -10.03 17.69 -9.43
N VAL A 107 -9.07 16.80 -9.15
CA VAL A 107 -9.16 15.36 -9.44
C VAL A 107 -8.94 14.54 -8.18
N ARG A 108 -9.66 13.41 -8.09
CA ARG A 108 -9.43 12.40 -7.05
C ARG A 108 -8.26 11.52 -7.47
N TYR A 109 -7.11 11.65 -6.82
CA TYR A 109 -5.94 10.83 -7.10
C TYR A 109 -5.71 9.79 -6.00
N SER A 110 -5.34 8.58 -6.42
CA SER A 110 -5.16 7.43 -5.52
C SER A 110 -3.77 6.84 -5.66
N VAL A 111 -3.13 6.55 -4.53
CA VAL A 111 -1.85 5.83 -4.46
C VAL A 111 -1.97 4.72 -3.42
N TYR A 112 -1.49 3.54 -3.76
CA TYR A 112 -1.39 2.43 -2.82
C TYR A 112 0.07 2.21 -2.45
N TYR A 113 0.32 1.85 -1.20
CA TYR A 113 1.65 1.55 -0.69
C TYR A 113 1.66 0.17 -0.03
N VAL A 114 2.76 -0.53 -0.19
CA VAL A 114 2.97 -1.86 0.40
C VAL A 114 4.37 -1.87 0.99
N THR A 115 4.46 -1.96 2.31
CA THR A 115 5.73 -1.94 3.04
C THR A 115 6.11 -3.34 3.50
N PHE A 116 7.36 -3.70 3.25
CA PHE A 116 8.01 -4.89 3.75
C PHE A 116 9.04 -4.49 4.78
N THR A 117 9.11 -5.23 5.88
CA THR A 117 10.13 -5.04 6.93
C THR A 117 10.99 -6.30 6.98
N GLY A 118 12.27 -6.15 6.67
CA GLY A 118 13.26 -7.22 6.73
C GLY A 118 13.62 -7.62 8.16
N GLU A 119 14.41 -8.68 8.31
CA GLU A 119 14.86 -9.18 9.62
C GLU A 119 15.68 -8.14 10.40
N ASP A 120 16.43 -7.31 9.69
CA ASP A 120 17.27 -6.25 10.25
C ASP A 120 16.46 -4.98 10.62
N GLY A 121 15.14 -5.00 10.41
CA GLY A 121 14.25 -3.86 10.61
C GLY A 121 14.27 -2.84 9.47
N GLU A 122 15.06 -3.07 8.42
CA GLU A 122 15.05 -2.25 7.21
C GLU A 122 13.70 -2.36 6.50
N GLU A 123 13.16 -1.22 6.08
CA GLU A 123 11.89 -1.15 5.39
C GLU A 123 12.07 -0.85 3.92
N GLU A 124 11.29 -1.53 3.09
CA GLU A 124 11.14 -1.21 1.69
C GLU A 124 9.67 -1.03 1.38
N THR A 125 9.31 0.12 0.82
CA THR A 125 7.93 0.43 0.47
C THR A 125 7.76 0.55 -1.03
N PHE A 126 6.88 -0.27 -1.59
CA PHE A 126 6.44 -0.17 -2.97
C PHE A 126 5.26 0.78 -3.09
N PHE A 127 5.19 1.55 -4.18
CA PHE A 127 4.03 2.38 -4.51
C PHE A 127 3.35 1.91 -5.80
N PHE A 128 2.04 2.16 -5.90
CA PHE A 128 1.18 1.85 -7.04
C PHE A 128 0.37 3.11 -7.36
N ALA A 129 0.67 3.79 -8.47
CA ALA A 129 0.13 5.10 -8.77
C ALA A 129 -0.36 5.21 -10.21
N GLY A 130 -1.60 5.66 -10.43
CA GLY A 130 -2.14 5.81 -11.79
C GLY A 130 -1.36 6.85 -12.60
N GLU A 131 -0.75 6.43 -13.71
CA GLU A 131 0.13 7.28 -14.52
C GLU A 131 -0.60 8.49 -15.11
N ASN A 132 -1.81 8.27 -15.62
CA ASN A 132 -2.56 9.26 -16.41
C ASN A 132 -3.69 9.95 -15.62
N SER A 133 -3.73 9.75 -14.29
CA SER A 133 -4.81 10.27 -13.44
C SER A 133 -4.48 11.63 -12.82
N ALA A 134 -3.23 12.08 -12.94
CA ALA A 134 -2.74 13.41 -12.58
C ALA A 134 -1.60 13.80 -13.54
N SER A 135 -1.36 15.09 -13.75
CA SER A 135 -0.26 15.59 -14.58
C SER A 135 1.11 15.40 -13.93
N ARG A 136 1.16 15.26 -12.60
CA ARG A 136 2.39 15.08 -11.82
C ARG A 136 2.25 13.91 -10.83
N PRO A 137 2.14 12.66 -11.31
CA PRO A 137 1.81 11.51 -10.48
C PRO A 137 2.87 11.21 -9.41
N LEU A 138 4.17 11.34 -9.74
CA LEU A 138 5.25 11.03 -8.79
C LEU A 138 5.37 12.06 -7.65
N ASP A 139 5.05 13.33 -7.91
CA ASP A 139 4.99 14.34 -6.85
C ASP A 139 3.85 14.02 -5.87
N CYS A 140 2.72 13.51 -6.38
CA CYS A 140 1.62 13.03 -5.54
C CYS A 140 2.04 11.82 -4.70
N VAL A 141 2.78 10.86 -5.28
CA VAL A 141 3.31 9.69 -4.56
C VAL A 141 4.18 10.11 -3.37
N ALA A 142 5.12 11.03 -3.57
CA ALA A 142 5.97 11.52 -2.49
C ALA A 142 5.15 12.28 -1.42
N ALA A 143 4.32 13.23 -1.85
CA ALA A 143 3.54 14.07 -0.95
C ALA A 143 2.52 13.27 -0.12
N PHE A 144 1.88 12.26 -0.71
CA PHE A 144 0.92 11.40 0.00
C PHE A 144 1.63 10.50 1.00
N TRP A 145 2.83 10.01 0.68
CA TRP A 145 3.60 9.16 1.60
C TRP A 145 3.89 9.86 2.93
N ASP A 146 4.29 11.14 2.88
CA ASP A 146 4.51 11.95 4.09
C ASP A 146 3.28 12.03 5.00
N GLN A 147 2.07 11.96 4.42
CA GLN A 147 0.81 11.98 5.17
C GLN A 147 0.41 10.62 5.72
N VAL A 148 0.72 9.53 5.00
CA VAL A 148 0.16 8.20 5.31
C VAL A 148 1.14 7.26 6.00
N ARG A 149 2.46 7.49 5.90
CA ARG A 149 3.47 6.50 6.32
C ARG A 149 3.32 6.01 7.76
N ASN A 150 2.84 6.86 8.66
CA ASN A 150 2.69 6.53 10.08
C ASN A 150 1.33 5.92 10.44
N VAL A 151 0.35 5.95 9.54
CA VAL A 151 -1.01 5.49 9.83
C VAL A 151 -1.00 3.97 9.99
N GLY A 152 -1.41 3.47 11.16
CA GLY A 152 -1.54 2.04 11.45
C GLY A 152 -0.26 1.32 11.84
N ARG A 153 0.89 2.02 11.92
CA ARG A 153 2.16 1.41 12.38
C ARG A 153 2.18 1.07 13.87
N ASP A 154 1.34 1.73 14.65
CA ASP A 154 1.12 1.51 16.09
C ASP A 154 0.02 0.46 16.35
N THR A 155 -0.59 -0.07 15.29
CA THR A 155 -1.68 -1.04 15.40
C THR A 155 -1.16 -2.45 15.20
N ASP A 156 -1.33 -3.28 16.23
CA ASP A 156 -1.08 -4.71 16.16
C ASP A 156 -2.41 -5.46 16.30
N PHE A 157 -2.70 -6.32 15.32
CA PHE A 157 -3.88 -7.19 15.32
C PHE A 157 -3.59 -8.57 15.95
N SER A 158 -2.47 -8.70 16.66
CA SER A 158 -2.20 -9.87 17.50
C SER A 158 -3.39 -10.12 18.43
N SER A 159 -4.00 -11.29 18.24
CA SER A 159 -5.33 -11.59 18.73
C SER A 159 -5.35 -11.84 20.25
N PHE A 160 -5.25 -10.79 21.06
CA PHE A 160 -5.79 -10.81 22.41
C PHE A 160 -7.23 -10.30 22.33
N GLY A 161 -8.12 -11.18 21.88
CA GLY A 161 -9.55 -10.96 21.97
C GLY A 161 -9.90 -10.47 23.37
N CYS A 162 -10.69 -9.39 23.44
CA CYS A 162 -11.14 -8.81 24.70
C CYS A 162 -11.73 -9.92 25.57
N ALA A 163 -10.97 -10.44 26.55
CA ALA A 163 -11.51 -11.32 27.55
C ALA A 163 -12.54 -10.49 28.32
N SER A 164 -13.83 -10.71 28.04
CA SER A 164 -14.90 -9.96 28.66
C SER A 164 -14.85 -10.14 30.18
N LYS A 165 -14.16 -9.23 30.87
CA LYS A 165 -14.18 -9.15 32.34
C LYS A 165 -15.37 -8.33 32.83
N PHE A 166 -16.25 -7.88 31.94
CA PHE A 166 -17.51 -7.25 32.33
C PHE A 166 -18.58 -8.32 32.60
N ARG A 167 -18.76 -8.64 33.88
CA ARG A 167 -20.01 -9.24 34.36
C ARG A 167 -21.04 -8.10 34.52
N PRO A 168 -22.24 -8.20 33.94
CA PRO A 168 -23.30 -7.23 34.23
C PRO A 168 -23.64 -7.32 35.72
N ALA A 169 -23.67 -6.17 36.41
CA ALA A 169 -24.09 -6.09 37.79
C ALA A 169 -25.56 -6.53 37.89
N GLY A 170 -25.79 -7.71 38.44
CA GLY A 170 -27.12 -8.18 38.81
C GLY A 170 -27.74 -7.22 39.83
N LYS A 171 -28.95 -6.75 39.52
CA LYS A 171 -29.79 -5.94 40.41
C LYS A 171 -29.99 -6.66 41.75
N ARG A 172 -29.77 -5.95 42.86
CA ARG A 172 -30.32 -6.30 44.18
C ARG A 172 -31.59 -5.50 44.39
#